data_AF-A0A2V9DTB8-F1
#
_entry.id   AF-A0A2V9DTB8-F1
#
_cell.length_a   1.000
_cell.length_b   1.000
_cell.length_c   1.000
_cell.angle_alpha   90.00
_cell.angle_beta   90.00
_cell.angle_gamma   90.00
#
_symmetry.space_group_name_H-M   'P 1'
#
loop_
_entity.id
_entity.type
_entity.pdbx_description
1 polymer ?
#
loop_
_entity_poly.entity_id
_entity_poly.type
_entity_poly.pdbx_seq_one_letter_code
_entity_poly.pdbx_strand_id
1 'polypeptide(L)' 'MVRCPECAVEIDLDEDEVEEGEILNCPECEAELEVVQTHPVHLNVISEDEEEEEAEKEGDDGDMRDGVLEDEEEDFEE' A
#
# COMPACT_ATOMS: atom_id res chain seq x y z
N MET A 1 -8.53 -3.10 23.30
CA MET A 1 -7.09 -2.83 23.49
C MET A 1 -6.37 -2.86 22.14
N VAL A 2 -6.03 -1.70 21.62
CA VAL A 2 -5.21 -1.53 20.40
C VAL A 2 -3.95 -0.75 20.78
N ARG A 3 -2.85 -0.95 20.05
CA ARG A 3 -1.66 -0.13 20.24
C ARG A 3 -1.63 0.98 19.22
N CYS A 4 -1.33 2.19 19.68
CA CYS A 4 -1.09 3.31 18.78
C CYS A 4 0.12 2.97 17.88
N PRO A 5 -0.01 3.07 16.54
CA PRO A 5 1.10 2.85 15.62
C PRO A 5 2.25 3.87 15.79
N GLU A 6 1.95 5.09 16.22
CA GLU A 6 2.93 6.18 16.39
C GLU A 6 3.74 6.10 17.70
N CYS A 7 3.05 5.97 18.83
CA CYS A 7 3.67 6.05 20.16
C CYS A 7 3.69 4.72 20.91
N ALA A 8 3.17 3.65 20.31
CA ALA A 8 3.06 2.31 20.90
C ALA A 8 2.31 2.24 22.25
N VAL A 9 1.54 3.28 22.59
CA VAL A 9 0.71 3.31 23.80
C VAL A 9 -0.49 2.37 23.65
N GLU A 10 -0.93 1.80 24.77
CA GLU A 10 -2.14 0.99 24.83
C GLU A 10 -3.36 1.91 24.91
N ILE A 11 -4.21 1.85 23.90
CA ILE A 11 -5.48 2.59 23.83
C ILE A 11 -6.62 1.58 23.99
N ASP A 12 -7.55 1.88 24.88
CA ASP A 12 -8.83 1.17 24.94
C ASP A 12 -9.78 1.79 23.91
N LEU A 13 -9.80 1.17 22.73
CA LEU A 13 -10.85 1.34 21.73
C LEU A 13 -11.70 0.07 21.69
N ASP A 14 -13.01 0.27 21.62
CA ASP A 14 -14.03 -0.78 21.49
C ASP A 14 -14.45 -0.93 20.03
N GLU A 15 -14.29 -2.13 19.47
CA GLU A 15 -14.59 -2.46 18.06
C GLU A 15 -16.07 -2.33 17.68
N ASP A 16 -16.96 -2.31 18.67
CA ASP A 16 -18.40 -2.07 18.50
C ASP A 16 -18.76 -0.57 18.54
N GLU A 17 -17.87 0.28 19.05
CA GLU A 17 -18.10 1.73 19.15
C GLU A 17 -17.46 2.52 17.99
N VAL A 18 -16.40 1.99 17.37
CA VAL A 18 -15.69 2.64 16.26
C VAL A 18 -16.11 2.06 14.91
N GLU A 19 -16.23 2.92 13.90
CA GLU A 19 -16.60 2.52 12.52
C GLU A 19 -15.40 2.61 11.56
N GLU A 20 -15.44 1.83 10.47
CA GLU A 20 -14.45 1.93 9.39
C GLU A 20 -14.54 3.32 8.72
N GLY A 21 -13.40 4.00 8.60
CA GLY A 21 -13.27 5.39 8.15
C GLY A 21 -13.47 6.43 9.24
N GLU A 22 -13.58 6.04 10.52
CA GLU A 22 -13.63 6.99 11.62
C GLU A 22 -12.25 7.57 11.93
N ILE A 23 -12.17 8.90 12.13
CA ILE A 23 -10.94 9.60 12.52
C ILE A 23 -10.97 9.91 14.01
N LEU A 24 -9.96 9.45 14.73
CA LEU A 24 -9.77 9.66 16.17
C LEU A 24 -8.37 10.22 16.46
N ASN A 25 -8.22 10.81 17.64
CA ASN A 25 -6.97 11.44 18.08
C ASN A 25 -6.35 10.60 19.20
N CYS A 26 -5.06 10.29 19.11
CA CYS A 26 -4.38 9.65 20.23
C CYS A 26 -4.26 10.63 21.42
N PRO A 27 -4.64 10.25 22.66
CA PRO A 27 -4.57 11.15 23.81
C PRO A 27 -3.15 11.45 24.33
N GLU A 28 -2.15 10.68 23.88
CA GLU A 28 -0.75 10.80 24.34
C GLU A 28 0.16 11.49 23.33
N CYS A 29 -0.01 11.22 22.03
CA CYS A 29 0.81 11.82 20.97
C CYS A 29 0.05 12.81 20.10
N GLU A 30 -1.26 12.99 20.32
CA GLU A 30 -2.13 13.88 19.53
C GLU A 30 -2.14 13.56 18.02
N ALA A 31 -1.67 12.37 17.63
CA ALA A 31 -1.70 11.91 16.25
C ALA A 31 -3.15 11.66 15.80
N GLU A 32 -3.45 12.08 14.58
CA GLU A 32 -4.71 11.78 13.89
C GLU A 32 -4.63 10.35 13.34
N LEU A 33 -5.55 9.49 13.73
CA LEU A 33 -5.58 8.07 13.36
C LEU A 33 -6.92 7.76 12.70
N GLU A 34 -6.90 7.05 11.58
CA GLU A 34 -8.09 6.54 10.90
C GLU A 34 -8.29 5.05 11.17
N VAL A 35 -9.52 4.62 11.43
CA VAL A 35 -9.87 3.20 11.52
C VAL A 35 -10.05 2.63 10.12
N VAL A 36 -9.07 1.87 9.63
CA VAL A 36 -9.17 1.19 8.32
C VAL A 36 -9.83 -0.19 8.42
N GLN A 37 -9.93 -0.75 9.62
CA GLN A 37 -10.59 -2.03 9.88
C GLN A 37 -11.04 -2.11 11.34
N THR A 38 -12.20 -2.70 11.62
CA THR A 38 -12.72 -2.85 13.00
C THR A 38 -12.47 -4.24 13.60
N HIS A 39 -12.29 -5.29 12.81
CA HIS A 39 -12.12 -6.66 13.31
C HIS A 39 -11.08 -7.47 12.52
N PRO A 40 -9.83 -7.60 13.00
CA PRO A 40 -9.19 -6.90 14.12
C PRO A 40 -8.98 -5.40 13.84
N VAL A 41 -9.00 -4.57 14.88
CA VAL A 41 -8.83 -3.12 14.75
C VAL A 41 -7.47 -2.78 14.11
N HIS A 42 -7.49 -2.17 12.92
CA HIS A 42 -6.33 -1.55 12.31
C HIS A 42 -6.52 -0.05 12.26
N LEU A 43 -5.47 0.66 12.68
CA LEU A 43 -5.40 2.11 12.69
C LEU A 43 -4.31 2.55 11.72
N ASN A 44 -4.62 3.51 10.86
CA ASN A 44 -3.67 4.19 9.99
C ASN A 44 -3.38 5.60 10.54
N VAL A 45 -2.16 6.09 10.40
CA VAL A 45 -1.78 7.43 10.88
C VAL A 45 -2.01 8.42 9.76
N ILE A 46 -2.87 9.41 10.00
CA ILE A 46 -3.10 10.51 9.08
C ILE A 46 -2.07 11.59 9.38
N SER A 47 -0.82 11.34 9.01
CA SER A 47 0.18 12.39 8.90
C SER A 47 0.16 12.93 7.48
N GLU A 48 0.40 14.23 7.25
CA GLU A 48 0.51 14.80 5.88
C GLU A 48 1.60 14.11 5.02
N ASP A 49 2.42 13.24 5.61
CA ASP A 49 3.56 12.55 5.01
C ASP A 49 3.40 11.02 4.81
N GLU A 50 2.27 10.38 5.14
CA GLU A 50 2.13 8.92 4.98
C GLU A 50 1.48 8.54 3.63
N GLU A 51 2.36 8.52 2.62
CA GLU A 51 2.25 7.72 1.39
C GLU A 51 2.02 6.24 1.77
N GLU A 52 0.81 5.71 1.57
CA GLU A 52 0.58 4.27 1.67
C GLU A 52 1.36 3.52 0.57
N GLU A 53 2.32 2.74 1.07
CA GLU A 53 3.19 1.81 0.37
C GLU A 53 2.42 0.63 -0.26
N GLU A 54 1.80 0.83 -1.43
CA GLU A 54 1.52 -0.31 -2.33
C GLU A 54 2.78 -0.67 -3.15
N ALA A 55 3.83 -1.07 -2.43
CA ALA A 55 5.03 -1.69 -2.99
C ALA A 55 4.92 -3.22 -2.95
N GLU A 56 3.85 -3.77 -3.52
CA GLU A 56 3.75 -5.19 -3.83
C GLU A 56 4.38 -5.42 -5.21
N LYS A 57 5.64 -5.90 -5.16
CA LYS A 57 6.49 -6.40 -6.24
C LYS A 57 5.73 -7.45 -7.10
N GLU A 58 6.07 -7.79 -8.35
CA GLU A 58 7.26 -8.54 -8.82
C GLU A 58 7.19 -8.64 -10.36
N GLY A 59 8.35 -8.63 -11.03
CA GLY A 59 8.47 -8.40 -12.47
C GLY A 59 7.94 -9.48 -13.41
N ASP A 60 7.58 -9.03 -14.62
CA ASP A 60 7.46 -9.85 -15.82
C ASP A 60 8.51 -9.37 -16.82
N ASP A 61 9.77 -9.76 -16.56
CA ASP A 61 10.86 -9.74 -17.53
C ASP A 61 10.97 -11.16 -18.07
N GLY A 62 10.47 -11.42 -19.29
CA GLY A 62 10.57 -12.76 -19.84
C GLY A 62 9.78 -13.12 -21.09
N ASP A 63 9.93 -12.40 -22.21
CA ASP A 63 10.02 -13.06 -23.52
C ASP A 63 10.74 -12.20 -24.58
N MET A 64 12.07 -12.33 -24.65
CA MET A 64 12.82 -12.11 -25.90
C MET A 64 13.07 -13.48 -26.52
N ARG A 65 12.09 -14.10 -27.19
CA ARG A 65 12.42 -15.14 -28.17
C ARG A 65 11.31 -15.36 -29.20
N ASP A 66 11.41 -14.66 -30.32
CA ASP A 66 11.39 -15.39 -31.59
C ASP A 66 12.16 -14.64 -32.68
N GLY A 67 13.27 -15.25 -33.10
CA GLY A 67 14.02 -14.78 -34.25
C GLY A 67 13.29 -15.19 -35.52
N VAL A 68 12.77 -14.23 -36.27
CA VAL A 68 12.59 -14.37 -37.72
C VAL A 68 13.90 -13.95 -38.38
N LEU A 69 14.70 -14.98 -38.69
CA LEU A 69 15.65 -14.94 -39.79
C LEU A 69 14.87 -15.38 -41.03
N GLU A 70 14.51 -14.44 -41.89
CA GLU A 70 14.12 -14.62 -43.30
C GLU A 70 14.08 -13.18 -43.84
N ASP A 71 14.80 -12.77 -44.86
CA ASP A 71 15.27 -13.49 -46.03
C ASP A 71 16.32 -12.61 -46.73
N GLU A 72 17.14 -13.25 -47.54
CA GLU A 72 18.36 -12.76 -48.19
C GLU A 72 18.24 -11.37 -48.87
N GLU A 73 19.35 -10.62 -48.81
CA GLU A 73 19.65 -9.57 -49.77
C GLU A 73 19.62 -10.16 -51.19
N GLU A 74 18.86 -9.59 -52.13
CA GLU A 74 19.28 -9.53 -53.54
C GLU A 74 18.61 -8.34 -54.27
N ASP A 75 19.36 -7.23 -54.25
CA ASP A 75 19.61 -6.26 -55.33
C ASP A 75 18.97 -6.56 -56.72
N PHE A 76 18.20 -5.61 -57.28
CA PHE A 76 18.51 -5.06 -58.60
C PHE A 76 17.71 -3.78 -58.94
N GLU A 77 18.44 -2.78 -59.44
CA GLU A 77 17.95 -1.51 -59.97
C GLU A 77 17.19 -1.66 -61.31
N GLU A 78 16.10 -0.92 -61.51
CA GLU A 78 15.71 -0.33 -62.82
C GLU A 78 14.94 0.99 -62.64
#